data_AF-A0A519V4A6-F1
#
_entry.id   AF-A0A519V4A6-F1
#
_cell.length_a   1.000
_cell.length_b   1.000
_cell.length_c   1.000
_cell.angle_alpha   90.00
_cell.angle_beta   90.00
_cell.angle_gamma   90.00
#
_symmetry.space_group_name_H-M   'P 1'
#
loop_
_entity.id
_entity.type
_entity.pdbx_description
1 polymer ?
#
loop_
_entity_poly.entity_id
_entity_poly.type
_entity_poly.pdbx_seq_one_letter_code
_entity_poly.pdbx_strand_id
1 'polypeptide(L)'
;MKFKIYIFLFFILLSTLCFSQEKIVLSGRVSYASVPELQFNSFTIIVNDTLNKVYEKSQQKFQAAIKIGKKDTTKLKSAFKLLDEGRKASDDITNDSDLYFQTKADGLFTVKVNLKDSLFFKSATCITQKFSVQDLIKFDTVSIKLVPQKCISYEKCNDKTTKLFAIIAEKIELKPINELLCGNSISFDNKYEGRYKVVKSLYGNLTTDTVKFTVFDHYGTPAFSEYRHVLLFLSEHCGKLYHEKYQYFDVYPTKDGKWARPGDPYMLDENIANKTVKTIEIEFKKSVVFERSDYYPWEVQKKFNKPYFKFVGDKIFPVAGAYVDDLLEIKKQGVLTERGFKFD
;
A
#
# COMPACT_ATOMS: atom_id res chain seq x y z
N MET A 1 -53.00 -50.68 4.57
CA MET A 1 -53.36 -49.25 4.41
C MET A 1 -52.32 -48.25 4.96
N LYS A 2 -51.19 -48.67 5.56
CA LYS A 2 -50.15 -47.75 6.11
C LYS A 2 -49.02 -47.37 5.13
N PHE A 3 -48.87 -48.09 4.01
CA PHE A 3 -47.76 -47.87 3.06
C PHE A 3 -47.98 -46.70 2.07
N LYS A 4 -49.24 -46.32 1.81
CA LYS A 4 -49.58 -45.20 0.89
C LYS A 4 -49.34 -43.80 1.50
N ILE A 5 -49.31 -43.67 2.82
CA ILE A 5 -49.12 -42.38 3.50
C ILE A 5 -47.65 -41.93 3.46
N TYR A 6 -46.69 -42.86 3.52
CA TYR A 6 -45.27 -42.52 3.47
C TYR A 6 -44.81 -42.05 2.08
N ILE A 7 -45.38 -42.57 0.99
CA ILE A 7 -45.05 -42.12 -0.38
C ILE A 7 -45.59 -40.71 -0.64
N PHE A 8 -46.76 -40.37 -0.09
CA PHE A 8 -47.33 -39.03 -0.24
C PHE A 8 -46.57 -37.97 0.59
N LEU A 9 -46.15 -38.32 1.81
CA LEU A 9 -45.27 -37.46 2.63
C LEU A 9 -43.87 -37.30 2.02
N PHE A 10 -43.32 -38.35 1.38
CA PHE A 10 -42.04 -38.24 0.67
C PHE A 10 -42.11 -37.31 -0.54
N PHE A 11 -43.22 -37.30 -1.28
CA PHE A 11 -43.43 -36.36 -2.40
C PHE A 11 -43.63 -34.91 -1.97
N ILE A 12 -44.27 -34.66 -0.82
CA ILE A 12 -44.38 -33.30 -0.24
C ILE A 12 -43.04 -32.84 0.35
N LEU A 13 -42.23 -33.74 0.91
CA LEU A 13 -40.88 -33.39 1.36
C LEU A 13 -39.92 -33.11 0.19
N LEU A 14 -40.04 -33.86 -0.92
CA LEU A 14 -39.20 -33.65 -2.12
C LEU A 14 -39.58 -32.38 -2.90
N SER A 15 -40.84 -31.95 -2.89
CA SER A 15 -41.26 -30.71 -3.57
C SER A 15 -40.81 -29.43 -2.85
N THR A 16 -40.43 -29.51 -1.57
CA THR A 16 -39.82 -28.38 -0.84
C THR A 16 -38.31 -28.21 -1.09
N LEU A 17 -37.66 -29.14 -1.79
CA LEU A 17 -36.21 -29.13 -2.01
C LEU A 17 -35.77 -28.56 -3.37
N CYS A 18 -36.71 -28.22 -4.26
CA CYS A 18 -36.42 -27.64 -5.58
C CYS A 18 -37.09 -26.28 -5.82
N PHE A 19 -37.24 -25.45 -4.78
CA PHE A 19 -37.34 -24.00 -5.00
C PHE A 19 -35.97 -23.50 -5.42
N SER A 20 -35.63 -23.71 -6.70
CA SER A 20 -34.68 -22.84 -7.39
C SER A 20 -35.13 -21.42 -7.08
N GLN A 21 -34.33 -20.67 -6.31
CA GLN A 21 -34.68 -19.30 -5.96
C GLN A 21 -34.90 -18.55 -7.27
N GLU A 22 -36.13 -18.13 -7.50
CA GLU A 22 -36.48 -17.43 -8.71
C GLU A 22 -35.72 -16.10 -8.69
N LYS A 23 -34.78 -15.95 -9.62
CA LYS A 23 -34.04 -14.70 -9.79
C LYS A 23 -35.00 -13.67 -10.35
N ILE A 24 -35.03 -12.51 -9.71
CA ILE A 24 -35.78 -11.35 -10.18
C ILE A 24 -34.89 -10.40 -10.96
N VAL A 25 -35.48 -9.64 -11.87
CA VAL A 25 -34.80 -8.56 -12.57
C VAL A 25 -35.02 -7.27 -11.79
N LEU A 26 -33.94 -6.68 -11.29
CA LEU A 26 -33.96 -5.38 -10.61
C LEU A 26 -33.30 -4.34 -11.51
N SER A 27 -34.02 -3.26 -11.81
CA SER A 27 -33.48 -2.13 -12.58
C SER A 27 -33.60 -0.84 -11.80
N GLY A 28 -32.66 0.08 -12.03
CA GLY A 28 -32.66 1.36 -11.37
C GLY A 28 -31.59 2.31 -11.88
N ARG A 29 -31.42 3.41 -11.16
CA ARG A 29 -30.34 4.38 -11.38
C ARG A 29 -29.55 4.58 -10.09
N VAL A 30 -28.24 4.71 -10.23
CA VAL A 30 -27.36 5.18 -9.15
C VAL A 30 -26.74 6.52 -9.55
N SER A 31 -26.64 7.44 -8.59
CA SER A 31 -26.05 8.76 -8.78
C SER A 31 -25.36 9.25 -7.52
N TYR A 32 -24.64 10.37 -7.61
CA TYR A 32 -24.08 11.06 -6.45
C TYR A 32 -25.16 11.85 -5.70
N ALA A 33 -25.06 11.91 -4.37
CA ALA A 33 -26.00 12.68 -3.56
C ALA A 33 -25.92 14.20 -3.78
N SER A 34 -24.75 14.75 -4.15
CA SER A 34 -24.52 16.20 -4.02
C SER A 34 -23.37 16.83 -4.85
N VAL A 35 -22.76 16.14 -5.82
CA VAL A 35 -21.62 16.73 -6.57
C VAL A 35 -21.81 16.62 -8.10
N PRO A 36 -22.14 17.72 -8.79
CA PRO A 36 -22.24 17.76 -10.26
C PRO A 36 -20.90 17.57 -10.98
N GLU A 37 -19.77 17.82 -10.30
CA GLU A 37 -18.43 17.93 -10.89
C GLU A 37 -17.64 16.60 -10.88
N LEU A 38 -18.10 15.59 -10.13
CA LEU A 38 -17.50 14.26 -10.10
C LEU A 38 -18.10 13.41 -11.24
N GLN A 39 -17.53 13.54 -12.44
CA GLN A 39 -18.01 12.85 -13.66
C GLN A 39 -17.54 11.39 -13.78
N PHE A 40 -16.95 10.78 -12.75
CA PHE A 40 -16.64 9.36 -12.77
C PHE A 40 -17.93 8.55 -12.55
N ASN A 41 -18.57 8.17 -13.65
CA ASN A 41 -19.89 7.54 -13.64
C ASN A 41 -19.87 6.01 -13.62
N SER A 42 -18.72 5.37 -13.39
CA SER A 42 -18.69 3.92 -13.20
C SER A 42 -18.95 3.56 -11.74
N PHE A 43 -20.15 3.06 -11.49
CA PHE A 43 -20.48 2.43 -10.22
C PHE A 43 -20.41 0.92 -10.40
N THR A 44 -19.91 0.24 -9.38
CA THR A 44 -19.88 -1.21 -9.33
C THR A 44 -20.93 -1.71 -8.35
N ILE A 45 -21.68 -2.74 -8.74
CA ILE A 45 -22.64 -3.42 -7.88
C ILE A 45 -22.12 -4.83 -7.64
N ILE A 46 -22.00 -5.21 -6.37
CA ILE A 46 -21.50 -6.53 -5.96
C ILE A 46 -22.56 -7.23 -5.13
N VAL A 47 -22.86 -8.48 -5.49
CA VAL A 47 -23.85 -9.30 -4.79
C VAL A 47 -23.20 -9.93 -3.55
N ASN A 48 -23.87 -9.81 -2.40
CA ASN A 48 -23.51 -10.44 -1.12
C ASN A 48 -22.09 -10.14 -0.60
N ASP A 49 -21.49 -9.05 -1.07
CA ASP A 49 -20.10 -8.64 -0.83
C ASP A 49 -19.06 -9.73 -1.16
N THR A 50 -19.38 -10.55 -2.17
CA THR A 50 -18.64 -11.78 -2.47
C THR A 50 -17.17 -11.49 -2.81
N LEU A 51 -16.91 -10.42 -3.57
CA LEU A 51 -15.55 -10.00 -3.93
C LEU A 51 -14.68 -9.64 -2.72
N ASN A 52 -15.20 -8.82 -1.79
CA ASN A 52 -14.45 -8.43 -0.59
C ASN A 52 -14.13 -9.65 0.29
N LYS A 53 -15.10 -10.55 0.48
CA LYS A 53 -14.91 -11.77 1.29
C LYS A 53 -13.81 -12.66 0.72
N VAL A 54 -13.75 -12.81 -0.61
CA VAL A 54 -12.65 -13.55 -1.27
C VAL A 54 -11.32 -12.86 -1.08
N TYR A 55 -11.28 -11.54 -1.23
CA TYR A 55 -10.07 -10.75 -1.02
C TYR A 55 -9.55 -10.87 0.42
N GLU A 56 -10.40 -10.65 1.42
CA GLU A 56 -10.05 -10.76 2.85
C GLU A 56 -9.51 -12.15 3.21
N LYS A 57 -10.20 -13.21 2.77
CA LYS A 57 -9.77 -14.60 3.00
C LYS A 57 -8.41 -14.89 2.35
N SER A 58 -8.19 -14.38 1.15
CA SER A 58 -6.93 -14.54 0.42
C SER A 58 -5.79 -13.79 1.12
N GLN A 59 -6.04 -12.56 1.59
CA GLN A 59 -5.06 -11.79 2.37
C GLN A 59 -4.70 -12.49 3.68
N GLN A 60 -5.68 -12.99 4.44
CA GLN A 60 -5.42 -13.73 5.68
C GLN A 60 -4.56 -14.98 5.44
N LYS A 61 -4.88 -15.77 4.40
CA LYS A 61 -4.08 -16.94 4.01
C LYS A 61 -2.66 -16.55 3.60
N PHE A 62 -2.51 -15.49 2.82
CA PHE A 62 -1.21 -15.00 2.40
C PHE A 62 -0.35 -14.56 3.58
N GLN A 63 -0.88 -13.76 4.49
CA GLN A 63 -0.16 -13.31 5.69
C GLN A 63 0.29 -14.49 6.57
N ALA A 64 -0.57 -15.50 6.74
CA ALA A 64 -0.20 -16.72 7.45
C ALA A 64 0.94 -17.49 6.74
N ALA A 65 0.87 -17.60 5.41
CA ALA A 65 1.88 -18.31 4.62
C ALA A 65 3.24 -17.56 4.59
N ILE A 66 3.23 -16.23 4.50
CA ILE A 66 4.42 -15.38 4.59
C ILE A 66 5.14 -15.57 5.92
N LYS A 67 4.39 -15.60 7.04
CA LYS A 67 4.94 -15.84 8.37
C LYS A 67 5.64 -17.20 8.48
N ILE A 68 5.11 -18.23 7.81
CA ILE A 68 5.72 -19.56 7.77
C ILE A 68 6.94 -19.56 6.82
N GLY A 69 6.82 -18.94 5.65
CA GLY A 69 7.87 -18.89 4.62
C GLY A 69 9.14 -18.19 5.07
N LYS A 70 9.06 -17.25 6.04
CA LYS A 70 10.25 -16.64 6.66
C LYS A 70 11.09 -17.67 7.43
N LYS A 71 10.47 -18.70 7.99
CA LYS A 71 11.15 -19.76 8.74
C LYS A 71 11.60 -20.92 7.85
N ASP A 72 10.88 -21.17 6.76
CA ASP A 72 11.09 -22.30 5.86
C ASP A 72 10.78 -21.90 4.43
N THR A 73 11.82 -21.68 3.66
CA THR A 73 11.75 -21.03 2.35
C THR A 73 11.21 -21.96 1.28
N THR A 74 11.20 -23.26 1.54
CA THR A 74 10.51 -24.25 0.69
C THR A 74 8.99 -24.03 0.69
N LYS A 75 8.45 -23.39 1.75
CA LYS A 75 7.04 -23.03 1.89
C LYS A 75 6.70 -21.64 1.33
N LEU A 76 7.68 -20.91 0.81
CA LEU A 76 7.40 -19.62 0.14
C LEU A 76 6.63 -19.84 -1.18
N LYS A 77 6.93 -20.93 -1.89
CA LYS A 77 6.25 -21.28 -3.15
C LYS A 77 4.75 -21.54 -2.92
N SER A 78 4.38 -22.15 -1.79
CA SER A 78 2.96 -22.33 -1.45
C SER A 78 2.29 -21.01 -1.06
N ALA A 79 3.00 -20.06 -0.44
CA ALA A 79 2.48 -18.72 -0.18
C ALA A 79 2.12 -17.96 -1.46
N PHE A 80 3.00 -17.99 -2.47
CA PHE A 80 2.72 -17.39 -3.78
C PHE A 80 1.57 -18.09 -4.52
N LYS A 81 1.47 -19.43 -4.40
CA LYS A 81 0.33 -20.17 -4.95
C LYS A 81 -1.00 -19.70 -4.36
N LEU A 82 -1.05 -19.43 -3.04
CA LEU A 82 -2.27 -18.92 -2.38
C LEU A 82 -2.68 -17.53 -2.87
N LEU A 83 -1.71 -16.66 -3.21
CA LEU A 83 -2.00 -15.37 -3.84
C LEU A 83 -2.61 -15.55 -5.23
N ASP A 84 -2.02 -16.44 -6.04
CA ASP A 84 -2.52 -16.69 -7.40
C ASP A 84 -3.92 -17.31 -7.38
N GLU A 85 -4.19 -18.25 -6.44
CA GLU A 85 -5.53 -18.78 -6.19
C GLU A 85 -6.52 -17.69 -5.78
N GLY A 86 -6.11 -16.76 -4.90
CA GLY A 86 -6.94 -15.63 -4.50
C GLY A 86 -7.23 -14.65 -5.64
N ARG A 87 -6.23 -14.36 -6.47
CA ARG A 87 -6.36 -13.54 -7.67
C ARG A 87 -7.29 -14.19 -8.68
N LYS A 88 -7.10 -15.47 -8.97
CA LYS A 88 -7.99 -16.23 -9.86
C LYS A 88 -9.42 -16.23 -9.35
N ALA A 89 -9.64 -16.45 -8.06
CA ALA A 89 -10.99 -16.40 -7.49
C ALA A 89 -11.63 -14.99 -7.58
N SER A 90 -10.82 -13.93 -7.46
CA SER A 90 -11.27 -12.55 -7.71
C SER A 90 -11.64 -12.35 -9.18
N ASP A 91 -10.79 -12.81 -10.10
CA ASP A 91 -11.01 -12.71 -11.54
C ASP A 91 -12.30 -13.45 -11.95
N ASP A 92 -12.49 -14.67 -11.42
CA ASP A 92 -13.70 -15.48 -11.62
C ASP A 92 -14.96 -14.70 -11.18
N ILE A 93 -14.93 -14.01 -10.03
CA ILE A 93 -16.04 -13.18 -9.55
C ILE A 93 -16.27 -11.96 -10.45
N THR A 94 -15.22 -11.25 -10.86
CA THR A 94 -15.37 -10.06 -11.70
C THR A 94 -15.87 -10.35 -13.11
N ASN A 95 -15.66 -11.59 -13.57
CA ASN A 95 -16.19 -12.09 -14.84
C ASN A 95 -17.57 -12.76 -14.70
N ASP A 96 -18.04 -12.99 -13.47
CA ASP A 96 -19.36 -13.56 -13.21
C ASP A 96 -20.43 -12.46 -13.19
N SER A 97 -21.23 -12.42 -14.27
CA SER A 97 -22.34 -11.49 -14.43
C SER A 97 -23.49 -11.71 -13.44
N ASP A 98 -23.47 -12.75 -12.60
CA ASP A 98 -24.42 -12.92 -11.50
C ASP A 98 -23.91 -12.27 -10.18
N LEU A 99 -22.62 -12.00 -10.06
CA LEU A 99 -22.00 -11.52 -8.82
C LEU A 99 -21.44 -10.11 -8.93
N TYR A 100 -21.06 -9.68 -10.13
CA TYR A 100 -20.40 -8.41 -10.40
C TYR A 100 -21.05 -7.68 -11.57
N PHE A 101 -21.42 -6.42 -11.35
CA PHE A 101 -22.06 -5.58 -12.35
C PHE A 101 -21.42 -4.21 -12.41
N GLN A 102 -21.26 -3.69 -13.63
CA GLN A 102 -20.91 -2.30 -13.88
C GLN A 102 -22.14 -1.55 -14.37
N THR A 103 -22.35 -0.35 -13.85
CA THR A 103 -23.42 0.51 -14.36
C THR A 103 -23.06 1.10 -15.71
N LYS A 104 -24.07 1.53 -16.45
CA LYS A 104 -23.87 2.37 -17.64
C LYS A 104 -23.29 3.73 -17.24
N ALA A 105 -22.78 4.47 -18.22
CA ALA A 105 -22.19 5.80 -18.03
C ALA A 105 -23.18 6.85 -17.49
N ASP A 106 -24.48 6.61 -17.54
CA ASP A 106 -25.53 7.46 -16.96
C ASP A 106 -26.04 6.93 -15.60
N GLY A 107 -25.35 5.96 -15.02
CA GLY A 107 -25.69 5.33 -13.75
C GLY A 107 -26.85 4.34 -13.82
N LEU A 108 -27.39 4.04 -15.01
CA LEU A 108 -28.42 3.01 -15.14
C LEU A 108 -27.84 1.61 -14.91
N PHE A 109 -28.62 0.76 -14.25
CA PHE A 109 -28.28 -0.64 -14.02
C PHE A 109 -29.50 -1.55 -14.16
N THR A 110 -29.22 -2.80 -14.54
CA THR A 110 -30.17 -3.92 -14.53
C THR A 110 -29.41 -5.15 -14.08
N VAL A 111 -29.89 -5.82 -13.03
CA VAL A 111 -29.24 -6.99 -12.43
C VAL A 111 -30.25 -8.13 -12.23
N LYS A 112 -29.78 -9.38 -12.33
CA LYS A 112 -30.58 -10.58 -12.02
C LYS A 112 -30.14 -11.15 -10.68
N VAL A 113 -31.01 -11.11 -9.67
CA VAL A 113 -30.64 -11.39 -8.27
C VAL A 113 -31.73 -12.16 -7.54
N ASN A 114 -31.37 -12.84 -6.46
CA ASN A 114 -32.34 -13.50 -5.59
C ASN A 114 -32.93 -12.51 -4.59
N LEU A 115 -34.16 -12.77 -4.14
CA LEU A 115 -34.81 -11.95 -3.10
C LEU A 115 -34.00 -11.85 -1.81
N LYS A 116 -33.22 -12.88 -1.46
CA LYS A 116 -32.42 -12.90 -0.22
C LYS A 116 -31.06 -12.19 -0.35
N ASP A 117 -30.69 -11.77 -1.55
CA ASP A 117 -29.40 -11.14 -1.79
C ASP A 117 -29.32 -9.73 -1.20
N SER A 118 -28.09 -9.27 -0.99
CA SER A 118 -27.75 -7.88 -0.71
C SER A 118 -26.89 -7.31 -1.84
N LEU A 119 -27.16 -6.06 -2.22
CA LEU A 119 -26.40 -5.32 -3.22
C LEU A 119 -25.48 -4.29 -2.55
N PHE A 120 -24.21 -4.32 -2.92
CA PHE A 120 -23.20 -3.38 -2.46
C PHE A 120 -22.82 -2.46 -3.62
N PHE A 121 -23.19 -1.19 -3.51
CA PHE A 121 -22.87 -0.17 -4.51
C PHE A 121 -21.56 0.51 -4.12
N LYS A 122 -20.57 0.43 -5.02
CA LYS A 122 -19.20 0.92 -4.83
C LYS A 122 -18.84 1.94 -5.90
N SER A 123 -18.06 2.93 -5.49
CA SER A 123 -17.32 3.85 -6.35
C SER A 123 -16.04 4.25 -5.62
N ALA A 124 -15.00 4.65 -6.35
CA ALA A 124 -13.73 5.08 -5.78
C ALA A 124 -13.86 6.29 -4.84
N THR A 125 -14.88 7.11 -5.03
CA THR A 125 -15.07 8.38 -4.30
C THR A 125 -16.27 8.39 -3.36
N CYS A 126 -17.03 7.29 -3.27
CA CYS A 126 -18.21 7.18 -2.41
C CYS A 126 -18.04 6.16 -1.30
N ILE A 127 -18.76 6.36 -0.21
CA ILE A 127 -18.93 5.35 0.83
C ILE A 127 -19.70 4.18 0.22
N THR A 128 -19.23 2.95 0.43
CA THR A 128 -19.95 1.76 -0.02
C THR A 128 -21.30 1.70 0.71
N GLN A 129 -22.39 1.61 -0.05
CA GLN A 129 -23.73 1.48 0.52
C GLN A 129 -24.30 0.10 0.22
N LYS A 130 -24.93 -0.49 1.24
CA LYS A 130 -25.54 -1.81 1.19
C LYS A 130 -27.06 -1.68 1.19
N PHE A 131 -27.73 -2.41 0.31
CA PHE A 131 -29.19 -2.51 0.26
C PHE A 131 -29.61 -3.97 0.16
N SER A 132 -30.67 -4.36 0.85
CA SER A 132 -31.27 -5.69 0.65
C SER A 132 -32.14 -5.67 -0.62
N VAL A 133 -32.14 -6.76 -1.38
CA VAL A 133 -33.02 -6.85 -2.57
C VAL A 133 -34.49 -6.75 -2.16
N GLN A 134 -34.87 -7.34 -1.02
CA GLN A 134 -36.24 -7.26 -0.49
C GLN A 134 -36.71 -5.83 -0.23
N ASP A 135 -35.81 -4.93 0.16
CA ASP A 135 -36.17 -3.53 0.38
C ASP A 135 -36.26 -2.77 -0.94
N LEU A 136 -35.36 -3.05 -1.89
CA LEU A 136 -35.34 -2.36 -3.18
C LEU A 136 -36.58 -2.65 -4.04
N ILE A 137 -37.13 -3.86 -3.97
CA ILE A 137 -38.33 -4.22 -4.74
C ILE A 137 -39.62 -3.56 -4.25
N LYS A 138 -39.60 -2.92 -3.07
CA LYS A 138 -40.76 -2.20 -2.53
C LYS A 138 -40.98 -0.86 -3.23
N PHE A 139 -40.04 -0.43 -4.08
CA PHE A 139 -40.11 0.83 -4.80
C PHE A 139 -40.49 0.60 -6.27
N ASP A 140 -41.43 1.41 -6.78
CA ASP A 140 -41.78 1.41 -8.20
C ASP A 140 -40.60 1.82 -9.09
N THR A 141 -39.67 2.61 -8.55
CA THR A 141 -38.43 3.02 -9.21
C THR A 141 -37.28 3.03 -8.22
N VAL A 142 -36.24 2.24 -8.50
CA VAL A 142 -35.05 2.20 -7.66
C VAL A 142 -34.10 3.34 -8.05
N SER A 143 -33.88 4.26 -7.10
CA SER A 143 -32.96 5.38 -7.25
C SER A 143 -32.01 5.44 -6.05
N ILE A 144 -30.74 5.15 -6.27
CA ILE A 144 -29.71 5.07 -5.23
C ILE A 144 -28.82 6.31 -5.30
N LYS A 145 -28.77 7.10 -4.22
CA LYS A 145 -27.84 8.23 -4.09
C LYS A 145 -26.66 7.82 -3.23
N LEU A 146 -25.47 7.70 -3.82
CA LEU A 146 -24.25 7.42 -3.08
C LEU A 146 -23.74 8.66 -2.35
N VAL A 147 -23.37 8.46 -1.09
CA VAL A 147 -22.77 9.49 -0.25
C VAL A 147 -21.27 9.57 -0.59
N PRO A 148 -20.76 10.74 -1.02
CA PRO A 148 -19.33 10.93 -1.26
C PRO A 148 -18.54 10.68 0.03
N GLN A 149 -17.34 10.11 -0.10
CA GLN A 149 -16.39 10.07 1.00
C GLN A 149 -15.92 11.49 1.31
N LYS A 150 -15.63 11.77 2.59
CA LYS A 150 -15.05 13.05 2.97
C LYS A 150 -13.68 13.18 2.30
N CYS A 151 -13.51 14.22 1.51
CA CYS A 151 -12.25 14.56 0.86
C CYS A 151 -11.77 15.95 1.28
N ILE A 152 -10.49 16.21 1.06
CA ILE A 152 -9.83 17.50 1.27
C ILE A 152 -9.54 18.14 -0.09
N SER A 153 -9.80 19.45 -0.23
CA SER A 153 -9.47 20.17 -1.46
C SER A 153 -7.95 20.19 -1.67
N TYR A 154 -7.52 20.03 -2.93
CA TYR A 154 -6.12 20.22 -3.28
C TYR A 154 -5.77 21.72 -3.20
N GLU A 155 -4.83 22.07 -2.34
CA GLU A 155 -4.26 23.41 -2.26
C GLU A 155 -3.00 23.46 -3.12
N LYS A 156 -3.07 24.21 -4.22
CA LYS A 156 -1.89 24.43 -5.07
C LYS A 156 -0.90 25.33 -4.33
N CYS A 157 0.34 24.86 -4.20
CA CYS A 157 1.43 25.67 -3.70
C CYS A 157 2.05 26.49 -4.84
N ASN A 158 2.29 27.78 -4.59
CA ASN A 158 2.93 28.69 -5.54
C ASN A 158 4.35 29.10 -5.11
N ASP A 159 4.89 28.48 -4.06
CA ASP A 159 6.26 28.73 -3.61
C ASP A 159 7.25 28.33 -4.69
N LYS A 160 8.14 29.26 -5.04
CA LYS A 160 9.19 29.04 -6.03
C LYS A 160 10.51 28.58 -5.42
N THR A 161 10.63 28.67 -4.09
CA THR A 161 11.85 28.37 -3.36
C THR A 161 11.63 27.15 -2.48
N THR A 162 12.33 26.07 -2.78
CA THR A 162 12.29 24.84 -2.01
C THR A 162 13.57 24.75 -1.19
N LYS A 163 13.47 24.82 0.14
CA LYS A 163 14.63 24.54 1.00
C LYS A 163 14.81 23.04 1.14
N LEU A 164 16.05 22.59 1.15
CA LEU A 164 16.40 21.19 1.36
C LEU A 164 17.09 21.02 2.72
N PHE A 165 16.76 19.94 3.40
CA PHE A 165 17.42 19.47 4.60
C PHE A 165 17.91 18.05 4.38
N ALA A 166 19.12 17.76 4.84
CA ALA A 166 19.63 16.39 4.94
C ALA A 166 19.93 16.10 6.41
N ILE A 167 19.25 15.10 6.97
CA ILE A 167 19.32 14.81 8.40
C ILE A 167 19.48 13.31 8.63
N ILE A 168 20.26 12.94 9.65
CA ILE A 168 20.19 11.63 10.26
C ILE A 168 19.07 11.68 11.28
N ALA A 169 18.10 10.78 11.17
CA ALA A 169 16.95 10.77 12.04
C ALA A 169 16.61 9.37 12.53
N GLU A 170 16.14 9.27 13.77
CA GLU A 170 15.65 8.04 14.39
C GLU A 170 14.12 7.97 14.27
N LYS A 171 13.60 6.86 13.77
CA LYS A 171 12.16 6.64 13.61
C LYS A 171 11.46 6.67 14.97
N ILE A 172 10.50 7.58 15.13
CA ILE A 172 9.52 7.53 16.23
C ILE A 172 8.26 6.84 15.71
N GLU A 173 7.73 7.31 14.58
CA GLU A 173 6.46 6.84 14.05
C GLU A 173 6.31 7.12 12.55
N LEU A 174 5.57 6.24 11.86
CA LEU A 174 5.08 6.48 10.51
C LEU A 174 3.62 6.04 10.44
N LYS A 175 2.73 6.99 10.18
CA LYS A 175 1.28 6.76 10.15
C LYS A 175 0.73 6.89 8.73
N PRO A 176 -0.05 5.92 8.23
CA PRO A 176 -0.79 6.11 6.99
C PRO A 176 -1.85 7.20 7.17
N ILE A 177 -2.02 8.03 6.16
CA ILE A 177 -3.03 9.08 6.11
C ILE A 177 -4.03 8.73 5.01
N ASN A 178 -5.23 8.32 5.42
CA ASN A 178 -6.32 7.92 4.52
C ASN A 178 -7.19 9.14 4.17
N GLU A 179 -6.57 10.20 3.67
CA GLU A 179 -7.28 11.39 3.19
C GLU A 179 -7.45 11.30 1.68
N LEU A 180 -8.69 11.43 1.22
CA LEU A 180 -8.98 11.55 -0.21
C LEU A 180 -8.85 13.01 -0.64
N LEU A 181 -8.24 13.25 -1.79
CA LEU A 181 -8.24 14.58 -2.41
C LEU A 181 -9.54 14.75 -3.21
N CYS A 182 -10.21 15.89 -3.05
CA CYS A 182 -11.37 16.24 -3.86
C CYS A 182 -10.93 16.59 -5.29
N GLY A 183 -11.74 16.18 -6.28
CA GLY A 183 -11.51 16.48 -7.69
C GLY A 183 -11.29 15.23 -8.55
N ASN A 184 -10.98 15.43 -9.83
CA ASN A 184 -10.91 14.34 -10.82
C ASN A 184 -9.54 13.65 -10.92
N SER A 185 -8.63 13.89 -9.97
CA SER A 185 -7.30 13.28 -9.95
C SER A 185 -7.26 12.09 -9.00
N ILE A 186 -7.06 10.89 -9.54
CA ILE A 186 -6.75 9.71 -8.73
C ILE A 186 -5.26 9.77 -8.38
N SER A 187 -4.92 9.90 -7.10
CA SER A 187 -3.54 9.71 -6.63
C SER A 187 -3.23 8.23 -6.61
N PHE A 188 -2.14 7.83 -7.25
CA PHE A 188 -1.59 6.48 -7.12
C PHE A 188 -0.57 6.36 -5.97
N ASP A 189 -0.38 7.43 -5.19
CA ASP A 189 0.50 7.41 -4.03
C ASP A 189 -0.32 7.31 -2.74
N ASN A 190 0.13 6.44 -1.85
CA ASN A 190 -0.27 6.44 -0.46
C ASN A 190 0.42 7.60 0.27
N LYS A 191 -0.34 8.31 1.10
CA LYS A 191 0.16 9.39 1.93
C LYS A 191 0.50 8.87 3.33
N TYR A 192 1.64 9.29 3.87
CA TYR A 192 2.04 9.02 5.24
C TYR A 192 2.49 10.29 5.95
N GLU A 193 2.33 10.27 7.26
CA GLU A 193 2.93 11.25 8.17
C GLU A 193 4.08 10.58 8.93
N GLY A 194 5.29 11.06 8.69
CA GLY A 194 6.50 10.64 9.39
C GLY A 194 6.78 11.55 10.59
N ARG A 195 7.11 10.95 11.73
CA ARG A 195 7.65 11.64 12.91
C ARG A 195 8.95 10.99 13.34
N TYR A 196 10.03 11.76 13.32
CA TYR A 196 11.39 11.25 13.53
C TYR A 196 12.16 12.18 14.47
N LYS A 197 12.99 11.62 15.34
CA LYS A 197 13.92 12.39 16.18
C LYS A 197 15.14 12.77 15.34
N VAL A 198 15.51 14.05 15.33
CA VAL A 198 16.72 14.51 14.64
C VAL A 198 17.94 14.10 15.47
N VAL A 199 18.85 13.34 14.85
CA VAL A 199 20.11 12.89 15.48
C VAL A 199 21.26 13.81 15.06
N LYS A 200 21.32 14.17 13.77
CA LYS A 200 22.32 15.08 13.23
C LYS A 200 21.78 15.79 12.00
N SER A 201 21.94 17.10 11.92
CA SER A 201 21.73 17.87 10.68
C SER A 201 23.02 17.89 9.87
N LEU A 202 22.96 17.49 8.59
CA LEU A 202 24.08 17.52 7.65
C LEU A 202 23.97 18.68 6.65
N TYR A 203 22.74 19.09 6.32
CA TYR A 203 22.48 20.20 5.40
C TYR A 203 21.19 20.94 5.76
N GLY A 204 21.12 22.24 5.48
CA GLY A 204 19.94 23.09 5.68
C GLY A 204 19.70 23.57 7.13
N ASN A 205 20.48 23.08 8.10
CA ASN A 205 20.41 23.42 9.53
C ASN A 205 18.99 23.33 10.12
N LEU A 206 18.46 22.11 10.24
CA LEU A 206 17.20 21.88 10.92
C LEU A 206 17.41 21.88 12.45
N THR A 207 16.87 22.88 13.15
CA THR A 207 17.13 23.12 14.58
C THR A 207 16.17 22.40 15.53
N THR A 208 15.20 21.62 15.02
CA THR A 208 14.21 20.95 15.86
C THR A 208 14.69 19.56 16.29
N ASP A 209 14.42 19.17 17.53
CA ASP A 209 14.77 17.83 18.04
C ASP A 209 13.93 16.72 17.40
N THR A 210 12.73 17.06 16.94
CA THR A 210 11.81 16.15 16.26
C THR A 210 11.29 16.84 15.01
N VAL A 211 11.24 16.08 13.92
CA VAL A 211 10.72 16.54 12.64
C VAL A 211 9.44 15.77 12.30
N LYS A 212 8.47 16.50 11.75
CA LYS A 212 7.24 15.96 11.17
C LYS A 212 7.22 16.29 9.68
N PHE A 213 6.97 15.29 8.84
CA PHE A 213 6.97 15.47 7.39
C PHE A 213 5.96 14.55 6.71
N THR A 214 5.55 14.91 5.50
CA THR A 214 4.65 14.12 4.66
C THR A 214 5.45 13.26 3.68
N VAL A 215 4.99 12.04 3.44
CA VAL A 215 5.60 11.10 2.49
C VAL A 215 4.54 10.65 1.51
N PHE A 216 4.91 10.55 0.25
CA PHE A 216 4.09 9.95 -0.80
C PHE A 216 4.85 8.76 -1.38
N ASP A 217 4.23 7.58 -1.36
CA ASP A 217 4.82 6.35 -1.88
C ASP A 217 3.81 5.57 -2.73
N HIS A 218 4.26 5.12 -3.90
CA HIS A 218 3.40 4.54 -4.93
C HIS A 218 2.91 3.14 -4.56
N TYR A 219 3.73 2.35 -3.84
CA TYR A 219 3.41 0.95 -3.56
C TYR A 219 3.68 0.58 -2.10
N GLY A 220 2.69 0.83 -1.25
CA GLY A 220 2.70 0.40 0.14
C GLY A 220 3.45 1.37 1.06
N THR A 221 4.08 0.81 2.08
CA THR A 221 4.76 1.58 3.13
C THR A 221 6.16 1.99 2.66
N PRO A 222 6.58 3.25 2.85
CA PRO A 222 7.90 3.73 2.46
C PRO A 222 9.02 2.80 2.95
N ALA A 223 9.90 2.37 2.04
CA ALA A 223 10.93 1.37 2.33
C ALA A 223 11.90 1.80 3.43
N PHE A 224 12.15 3.11 3.58
CA PHE A 224 13.00 3.62 4.66
C PHE A 224 12.42 3.37 6.06
N SER A 225 11.12 3.09 6.16
CA SER A 225 10.43 2.90 7.43
C SER A 225 10.84 1.62 8.16
N GLU A 226 11.50 0.69 7.48
CA GLU A 226 12.02 -0.55 8.07
C GLU A 226 13.25 -0.30 8.96
N TYR A 227 13.91 0.85 8.79
CA TYR A 227 15.16 1.15 9.47
C TYR A 227 14.93 2.06 10.67
N ARG A 228 15.66 1.78 11.75
CA ARG A 228 15.63 2.60 12.97
C ARG A 228 16.23 3.98 12.72
N HIS A 229 17.37 4.05 12.04
CA HIS A 229 18.05 5.30 11.71
C HIS A 229 18.17 5.44 10.20
N VAL A 230 17.85 6.63 9.70
CA VAL A 230 17.80 6.91 8.27
C VAL A 230 18.43 8.27 8.01
N LEU A 231 19.25 8.37 6.97
CA LEU A 231 19.58 9.64 6.35
C LEU A 231 18.41 10.04 5.45
N LEU A 232 17.64 11.04 5.86
CA LEU A 232 16.48 11.57 5.18
C LEU A 232 16.83 12.86 4.43
N PHE A 233 16.27 12.98 3.23
CA PHE A 233 16.27 14.21 2.45
C PHE A 233 14.86 14.79 2.48
N LEU A 234 14.72 15.98 3.06
CA LEU A 234 13.44 16.64 3.23
C LEU A 234 13.44 17.97 2.48
N SER A 235 12.32 18.28 1.84
CA SER A 235 12.09 19.56 1.19
C SER A 235 10.97 20.33 1.89
N GLU A 236 11.15 21.64 2.02
CA GLU A 236 10.11 22.55 2.49
C GLU A 236 9.31 23.08 1.30
N HIS A 237 7.99 22.94 1.38
CA HIS A 237 7.05 23.41 0.37
C HIS A 237 5.79 23.93 1.06
N CYS A 238 5.47 25.22 0.90
CA CYS A 238 4.36 25.89 1.59
C CYS A 238 4.40 25.70 3.11
N GLY A 239 5.60 25.87 3.71
CA GLY A 239 5.82 25.75 5.16
C GLY A 239 5.65 24.34 5.72
N LYS A 240 5.52 23.32 4.87
CA LYS A 240 5.42 21.90 5.25
C LYS A 240 6.62 21.15 4.72
N LEU A 241 7.11 20.21 5.52
CA LEU A 241 8.20 19.32 5.12
C LEU A 241 7.64 18.09 4.40
N TYR A 242 8.31 17.73 3.31
CA TYR A 242 8.03 16.54 2.52
C TYR A 242 9.29 15.71 2.42
N HIS A 243 9.14 14.39 2.42
CA HIS A 243 10.23 13.50 2.06
C HIS A 243 10.47 13.57 0.56
N GLU A 244 11.74 13.73 0.18
CA GLU A 244 12.15 13.59 -1.22
C GLU A 244 11.95 12.14 -1.66
N LYS A 245 10.93 11.92 -2.48
CA LYS A 245 10.44 10.58 -2.83
C LYS A 245 11.58 9.66 -3.27
N TYR A 246 11.67 8.51 -2.59
CA TYR A 246 12.70 7.46 -2.74
C TYR A 246 14.14 7.85 -2.39
N GLN A 247 14.36 9.03 -1.81
CA GLN A 247 15.70 9.50 -1.45
C GLN A 247 15.94 9.29 0.04
N TYR A 248 16.72 8.27 0.36
CA TYR A 248 17.14 7.99 1.73
C TYR A 248 18.35 7.05 1.74
N PHE A 249 19.00 6.89 2.89
CA PHE A 249 19.92 5.80 3.15
C PHE A 249 19.67 5.21 4.53
N ASP A 250 19.74 3.89 4.66
CA ASP A 250 19.85 3.25 5.97
C ASP A 250 21.25 3.47 6.53
N VAL A 251 21.35 4.00 7.74
CA VAL A 251 22.63 4.43 8.32
C VAL A 251 22.79 3.90 9.74
N TYR A 252 24.02 3.58 10.10
CA TYR A 252 24.35 2.93 11.36
C TYR A 252 25.54 3.61 12.00
N PRO A 253 25.59 3.66 13.34
CA PRO A 253 26.70 4.29 14.04
C PRO A 253 27.96 3.44 13.92
N THR A 254 29.09 4.12 13.70
CA THR A 254 30.42 3.52 13.60
C THR A 254 31.18 3.65 14.91
N LYS A 255 32.26 2.86 15.08
CA LYS A 255 33.07 2.90 16.32
C LYS A 255 33.78 4.24 16.52
N ASP A 256 34.14 4.92 15.44
CA ASP A 256 34.76 6.26 15.45
C ASP A 256 33.75 7.39 15.71
N GLY A 257 32.48 7.06 16.02
CA GLY A 257 31.46 8.04 16.40
C GLY A 257 30.74 8.70 15.23
N LYS A 258 31.04 8.30 13.99
CA LYS A 258 30.35 8.75 12.78
C LYS A 258 29.14 7.86 12.46
N TRP A 259 28.57 8.09 11.27
CA TRP A 259 27.46 7.34 10.72
C TRP A 259 27.79 6.92 9.29
N ALA A 260 27.45 5.69 8.93
CA ALA A 260 27.73 5.15 7.61
C ALA A 260 26.61 4.22 7.16
N ARG A 261 26.48 4.08 5.84
CA ARG A 261 25.67 3.02 5.23
C ARG A 261 26.58 1.85 4.83
N PRO A 262 26.28 0.62 5.24
CA PRO A 262 26.98 -0.55 4.72
C PRO A 262 26.54 -0.85 3.28
N GLY A 263 27.45 -1.35 2.44
CA GLY A 263 27.13 -1.70 1.06
C GLY A 263 27.74 -0.77 0.00
N ASP A 264 27.28 -0.95 -1.24
CA ASP A 264 27.60 -0.08 -2.38
C ASP A 264 26.90 1.27 -2.21
N PRO A 265 27.63 2.39 -2.08
CA PRO A 265 27.04 3.71 -1.89
C PRO A 265 26.14 4.18 -3.04
N TYR A 266 26.29 3.62 -4.25
CA TYR A 266 25.49 3.98 -5.43
C TYR A 266 24.30 3.06 -5.70
N MET A 267 23.95 2.14 -4.79
CA MET A 267 22.83 1.20 -4.96
C MET A 267 21.49 1.87 -5.28
N LEU A 268 21.28 3.12 -4.83
CA LEU A 268 20.06 3.90 -5.08
C LEU A 268 20.24 4.97 -6.16
N ASP A 269 21.43 5.06 -6.76
CA ASP A 269 21.85 6.10 -7.69
C ASP A 269 22.75 5.52 -8.79
N GLU A 270 22.38 4.34 -9.31
CA GLU A 270 23.22 3.54 -10.21
C GLU A 270 23.60 4.29 -11.49
N ASN A 271 22.75 5.23 -11.92
CA ASN A 271 22.87 6.02 -13.14
C ASN A 271 23.86 7.19 -13.04
N ILE A 272 24.44 7.49 -11.87
CA ILE A 272 25.46 8.53 -11.76
C ILE A 272 26.69 8.11 -12.56
N ALA A 273 27.03 8.91 -13.57
CA ALA A 273 28.09 8.61 -14.52
C ALA A 273 29.49 8.61 -13.88
N ASN A 274 29.77 9.55 -12.97
CA ASN A 274 31.06 9.67 -12.32
C ASN A 274 30.99 9.22 -10.85
N LYS A 275 31.37 7.95 -10.60
CA LYS A 275 31.35 7.35 -9.26
C LYS A 275 32.67 7.63 -8.53
N THR A 276 32.73 8.76 -7.83
CA THR A 276 33.92 9.23 -7.10
C THR A 276 34.02 8.65 -5.68
N VAL A 277 32.89 8.38 -5.03
CA VAL A 277 32.85 7.81 -3.68
C VAL A 277 33.17 6.32 -3.75
N LYS A 278 34.18 5.87 -3.00
CA LYS A 278 34.53 4.45 -2.93
C LYS A 278 34.02 3.86 -1.63
N THR A 279 33.57 2.61 -1.69
CA THR A 279 33.39 1.82 -0.47
C THR A 279 34.73 1.65 0.21
N ILE A 280 34.76 1.88 1.52
CA ILE A 280 35.92 1.67 2.39
C ILE A 280 35.57 0.68 3.51
N GLU A 281 36.59 0.08 4.12
CA GLU A 281 36.41 -0.69 5.34
C GLU A 281 35.94 0.24 6.47
N ILE A 282 34.89 -0.18 7.18
CA ILE A 282 34.28 0.60 8.26
C ILE A 282 34.03 -0.32 9.44
N GLU A 283 34.55 0.07 10.60
CA GLU A 283 34.21 -0.60 11.85
C GLU A 283 32.88 -0.07 12.41
N PHE A 284 31.80 -0.81 12.17
CA PHE A 284 30.51 -0.51 12.77
C PHE A 284 30.48 -0.85 14.27
N LYS A 285 29.61 -0.17 15.04
CA LYS A 285 29.43 -0.52 16.46
C LYS A 285 28.96 -1.98 16.60
N LYS A 286 29.39 -2.66 17.67
CA LYS A 286 29.06 -4.08 17.93
C LYS A 286 27.54 -4.38 17.97
N SER A 287 26.71 -3.38 18.26
CA SER A 287 25.26 -3.48 18.24
C SER A 287 24.66 -3.57 16.83
N VAL A 288 25.44 -3.27 15.79
CA VAL A 288 25.00 -3.32 14.39
C VAL A 288 25.25 -4.73 13.86
N VAL A 289 24.25 -5.59 14.05
CA VAL A 289 24.25 -6.99 13.59
C VAL A 289 22.87 -7.27 13.02
N PHE A 290 22.83 -8.00 11.90
CA PHE A 290 21.60 -8.49 11.31
C PHE A 290 21.51 -10.00 11.49
N GLU A 291 20.34 -10.50 11.85
CA GLU A 291 20.08 -11.95 11.91
C GLU A 291 19.60 -12.40 10.54
N ARG A 292 20.26 -13.41 9.96
CA ARG A 292 19.92 -13.94 8.63
C ARG A 292 18.49 -14.49 8.60
N SER A 293 18.00 -14.99 9.73
CA SER A 293 16.63 -15.48 9.92
C SER A 293 15.53 -14.40 9.83
N ASP A 294 15.89 -13.12 9.88
CA ASP A 294 14.93 -12.02 9.69
C ASP A 294 14.57 -11.78 8.21
N TYR A 295 15.35 -12.36 7.29
CA TYR A 295 15.27 -12.11 5.84
C TYR A 295 15.03 -13.39 5.05
N TYR A 296 14.39 -13.25 3.88
CA TYR A 296 14.35 -14.35 2.93
C TYR A 296 15.75 -14.61 2.33
N PRO A 297 16.09 -15.86 1.94
CA PRO A 297 17.40 -16.16 1.37
C PRO A 297 17.77 -15.32 0.14
N TRP A 298 16.80 -15.00 -0.70
CA TRP A 298 17.01 -14.14 -1.87
C TRP A 298 17.25 -12.68 -1.46
N GLU A 299 16.63 -12.19 -0.39
CA GLU A 299 16.95 -10.88 0.19
C GLU A 299 18.34 -10.88 0.78
N VAL A 300 18.74 -11.96 1.46
CA VAL A 300 20.09 -12.09 2.02
C VAL A 300 21.14 -11.98 0.92
N GLN A 301 20.92 -12.68 -0.21
CA GLN A 301 21.84 -12.62 -1.35
C GLN A 301 21.90 -11.23 -1.99
N LYS A 302 20.75 -10.54 -2.10
CA LYS A 302 20.66 -9.21 -2.74
C LYS A 302 21.17 -8.08 -1.85
N LYS A 303 20.86 -8.12 -0.55
CA LYS A 303 21.10 -7.05 0.42
C LYS A 303 22.44 -7.17 1.13
N PHE A 304 22.89 -8.39 1.40
CA PHE A 304 24.09 -8.66 2.20
C PHE A 304 25.20 -9.32 1.36
N ASN A 305 25.61 -8.67 0.29
CA ASN A 305 26.66 -9.16 -0.60
C ASN A 305 28.08 -8.85 -0.09
N LYS A 306 29.03 -9.72 -0.43
CA LYS A 306 30.46 -9.42 -0.31
C LYS A 306 30.84 -8.32 -1.32
N PRO A 307 31.83 -7.45 -1.04
CA PRO A 307 32.72 -7.46 0.14
C PRO A 307 32.15 -6.72 1.37
N TYR A 308 30.93 -6.21 1.31
CA TYR A 308 30.40 -5.28 2.32
C TYR A 308 29.98 -5.92 3.63
N PHE A 309 29.66 -7.22 3.59
CA PHE A 309 29.18 -7.97 4.73
C PHE A 309 29.98 -9.25 4.97
N LYS A 310 30.17 -9.58 6.25
CA LYS A 310 30.76 -10.82 6.73
C LYS A 310 29.70 -11.66 7.43
N PHE A 311 29.68 -12.95 7.12
CA PHE A 311 28.78 -13.93 7.73
C PHE A 311 29.53 -14.73 8.81
N VAL A 312 28.96 -14.84 10.00
CA VAL A 312 29.45 -15.71 11.08
C VAL A 312 28.26 -16.45 11.68
N GLY A 313 28.04 -17.71 11.26
CA GLY A 313 26.82 -18.45 11.59
C GLY A 313 25.58 -17.78 11.00
N ASP A 314 24.56 -17.55 11.83
CA ASP A 314 23.32 -16.85 11.44
C ASP A 314 23.46 -15.32 11.45
N LYS A 315 24.60 -14.80 11.92
CA LYS A 315 24.81 -13.36 12.07
C LYS A 315 25.53 -12.76 10.87
N ILE A 316 25.06 -11.58 10.46
CA ILE A 316 25.60 -10.79 9.36
C ILE A 316 26.15 -9.48 9.93
N PHE A 317 27.43 -9.23 9.66
CA PHE A 317 28.17 -8.08 10.15
C PHE A 317 28.53 -7.16 8.99
N PRO A 318 28.16 -5.88 9.02
CA PRO A 318 28.68 -4.92 8.06
C PRO A 318 30.16 -4.68 8.34
N VAL A 319 30.97 -4.68 7.28
CA VAL A 319 32.43 -4.48 7.35
C VAL A 319 32.93 -3.41 6.38
N ALA A 320 32.12 -3.00 5.40
CA ALA A 320 32.47 -1.93 4.49
C ALA A 320 31.25 -1.13 4.04
N GLY A 321 31.46 0.14 3.71
CA GLY A 321 30.40 1.07 3.32
C GLY A 321 30.93 2.45 2.96
N ALA A 322 30.08 3.47 3.11
CA ALA A 322 30.43 4.87 2.95
C ALA A 322 29.84 5.72 4.08
N TYR A 323 30.55 6.78 4.46
CA TYR A 323 30.08 7.72 5.48
C TYR A 323 28.97 8.63 4.95
N VAL A 324 28.12 9.12 5.84
CA VAL A 324 26.97 9.97 5.48
C VAL A 324 27.32 11.24 4.71
N ASP A 325 28.50 11.81 4.94
CA ASP A 325 28.94 13.01 4.23
C ASP A 325 29.19 12.68 2.75
N ASP A 326 29.82 11.54 2.45
CA ASP A 326 29.99 11.06 1.08
C ASP A 326 28.64 10.71 0.41
N LEU A 327 27.72 10.10 1.16
CA LEU A 327 26.37 9.78 0.67
C LEU A 327 25.56 11.03 0.31
N LEU A 328 25.73 12.12 1.07
CA LEU A 328 25.14 13.40 0.76
C LEU A 328 25.70 13.95 -0.57
N GLU A 329 27.02 13.89 -0.78
CA GLU A 329 27.64 14.35 -2.02
C GLU A 329 27.14 13.57 -3.25
N ILE A 330 26.93 12.25 -3.12
CA ILE A 330 26.29 11.45 -4.18
C ILE A 330 24.93 12.02 -4.57
N LYS A 331 24.08 12.33 -3.58
CA LYS A 331 22.74 12.86 -3.83
C LYS A 331 22.77 14.28 -4.39
N LYS A 332 23.73 15.11 -3.96
CA LYS A 332 23.97 16.44 -4.54
C LYS A 332 24.36 16.35 -6.00
N GLN A 333 25.20 15.39 -6.39
CA GLN A 333 25.64 15.22 -7.78
C GLN A 333 24.61 14.53 -8.68
N GLY A 334 23.64 13.84 -8.10
CA GLY A 334 22.60 13.12 -8.83
C GLY A 334 21.21 13.75 -8.69
N VAL A 335 20.28 12.91 -8.26
CA VAL A 335 18.82 13.16 -8.28
C VAL A 335 18.38 14.46 -7.62
N LEU A 336 19.07 14.98 -6.60
CA LEU A 336 18.65 16.25 -5.98
C LEU A 336 18.94 17.44 -6.90
N THR A 337 20.08 17.46 -7.59
CA THR A 337 20.36 18.50 -8.59
C THR A 337 19.43 18.37 -9.80
N GLU A 338 19.14 17.14 -10.24
CA GLU A 338 18.15 16.91 -11.32
C GLU A 338 16.75 17.42 -10.96
N ARG A 339 16.39 17.40 -9.67
CA ARG A 339 15.15 17.97 -9.12
C ARG A 339 15.21 19.49 -8.91
N GLY A 340 16.33 20.14 -9.25
CA GLY A 340 16.49 21.59 -9.21
C GLY A 340 16.97 22.16 -7.88
N PHE A 341 17.40 21.31 -6.93
CA PHE A 341 18.05 21.80 -5.71
C PHE A 341 19.42 22.38 -6.05
N LYS A 342 19.74 23.53 -5.46
CA LYS A 342 21.05 24.18 -5.58
C LYS A 342 21.80 24.01 -4.26
N PHE A 343 23.10 23.80 -4.38
CA PHE A 343 24.02 23.59 -3.27
C PHE A 343 25.09 24.66 -3.37
N ASP A 344 25.29 25.39 -2.27
CA ASP A 344 26.32 26.43 -2.15
C ASP A 344 27.68 25.85 -1.76
#